data_AF-A0A1Y5GHR2-F1
#
_entry.id   AF-A0A1Y5GHR2-F1
#
_cell.length_a   1.000
_cell.length_b   1.000
_cell.length_c   1.000
_cell.angle_alpha   90.00
_cell.angle_beta   90.00
_cell.angle_gamma   90.00
#
_symmetry.space_group_name_H-M   'P 1'
#
loop_
_entity.id
_entity.type
_entity.pdbx_description
1 polymer ?
#
loop_
_entity_poly.entity_id
_entity_poly.type
_entity_poly.pdbx_seq_one_letter_code
_entity_poly.pdbx_strand_id
1 'polypeptide(L)'
;MRDAAGTLQLTVRNRAEHQQQFEDIVIRRNSDGGRLYLGEIATVIDDVRDTRNMSMFDGERAVLIDVMNSDHMNIVSMSEHVERYLERKQNQLPAGITLTLWSNWNDAYQSRLSIILENAGSGLLLVFIMLI
;
A
#
# COMPACT_ATOMS: atom_id res chain seq x y z
N MET A 1 4.72 6.17 40.66
CA MET A 1 4.92 5.73 42.06
C MET A 1 4.77 4.22 42.09
N ARG A 2 5.75 3.47 42.63
CA ARG A 2 5.66 2.00 42.73
C ARG A 2 5.10 1.65 44.10
N ASP A 3 3.97 0.94 44.12
CA ASP A 3 3.46 0.18 45.26
C ASP A 3 3.43 -1.30 44.87
N ALA A 4 3.48 -2.19 45.84
CA ALA A 4 3.84 -3.61 45.81
C ALA A 4 2.87 -4.56 45.08
N ALA A 5 2.08 -4.09 44.10
CA ALA A 5 1.07 -4.91 43.41
C ALA A 5 1.10 -4.89 41.86
N GLY A 6 2.06 -4.22 41.22
CA GLY A 6 2.20 -4.29 39.76
C GLY A 6 2.75 -3.01 39.13
N THR A 7 3.31 -3.15 37.93
CA THR A 7 3.84 -2.00 37.17
C THR A 7 2.68 -1.29 36.48
N LEU A 8 2.26 -0.14 37.02
CA LEU A 8 1.29 0.74 36.35
C LEU A 8 2.05 1.63 35.35
N GLN A 9 1.93 1.35 34.05
CA GLN A 9 2.52 2.17 33.01
C GLN A 9 1.54 3.30 32.63
N LEU A 10 1.82 4.51 33.12
CA LEU A 10 1.12 5.72 32.69
C LEU A 10 1.71 6.17 31.36
N THR A 11 0.93 6.07 30.29
CA THR A 11 1.32 6.62 28.97
C THR A 11 0.49 7.86 28.71
N VAL A 12 1.14 9.02 28.64
CA VAL A 12 0.48 10.27 28.26
C VAL A 12 0.46 10.34 26.73
N ARG A 13 -0.73 10.23 26.12
CA ARG A 13 -0.91 10.49 24.68
C ARG A 13 -1.11 11.98 24.48
N ASN A 14 -0.04 12.68 24.10
CA ASN A 14 -0.07 14.11 23.80
C ASN A 14 0.12 14.36 22.29
N ARG A 15 -0.60 13.59 21.45
CA ARG A 15 -0.61 13.76 20.00
C ARG A 15 -2.04 14.00 19.57
N ALA A 16 -2.28 15.11 18.88
CA ALA A 16 -3.52 15.35 18.17
C ALA A 16 -3.59 14.44 16.94
N GLU A 17 -4.69 13.71 16.77
CA GLU A 17 -4.92 12.77 15.65
C GLU A 17 -6.09 13.18 14.76
N HIS A 18 -6.96 14.06 15.27
CA HIS A 18 -8.15 14.53 14.56
C HIS A 18 -8.17 16.05 14.50
N GLN A 19 -8.80 16.61 13.46
CA GLN A 19 -8.90 18.06 13.24
C GLN A 19 -9.26 18.84 14.51
N GLN A 20 -10.31 18.43 15.24
CA GLN A 20 -10.75 19.09 16.47
C GLN A 20 -9.66 19.17 17.55
N GLN A 21 -8.82 18.13 17.67
CA GLN A 21 -7.73 18.11 18.64
C GLN A 21 -6.60 19.06 18.25
N PHE A 22 -6.45 19.38 16.96
CA PHE A 22 -5.54 20.42 16.49
C PHE A 22 -6.11 21.82 16.73
N GLU A 23 -7.42 22.01 16.53
CA GLU A 23 -8.10 23.29 16.79
C GLU A 23 -7.99 23.69 18.27
N ASP A 24 -8.05 22.72 19.19
CA ASP A 24 -7.95 22.91 20.64
C ASP A 24 -6.52 23.16 21.16
N ILE A 25 -5.50 23.25 20.28
CA ILE A 25 -4.13 23.54 20.70
C ILE A 25 -4.04 24.98 21.22
N VAL A 26 -3.63 25.14 22.47
CA VAL A 26 -3.44 26.48 23.08
C VAL A 26 -2.15 27.11 22.56
N ILE A 27 -2.29 28.19 21.79
CA ILE A 27 -1.17 28.94 21.19
C ILE A 27 -0.67 30.03 22.13
N ARG A 28 -1.55 30.64 22.93
CA ARG A 28 -1.18 31.66 23.90
C ARG A 28 -2.05 31.58 25.14
N ARG A 29 -1.43 31.80 26.29
CA ARG A 29 -2.13 32.09 27.55
C ARG A 29 -1.94 33.56 27.88
N ASN A 30 -3.05 34.28 28.04
CA ASN A 30 -3.01 35.68 28.48
C ASN A 30 -2.85 35.73 30.01
N SER A 31 -2.30 36.84 30.50
CA SER A 31 -2.14 37.12 31.93
C SER A 31 -3.47 37.06 32.69
N ASP A 32 -4.58 37.29 31.98
CA ASP A 32 -5.92 37.41 32.53
C ASP A 32 -6.68 36.06 32.54
N GLY A 33 -5.99 34.95 32.26
CA GLY A 33 -6.56 33.60 32.25
C GLY A 33 -7.23 33.17 30.94
N GLY A 34 -7.38 34.10 29.99
CA GLY A 34 -7.83 33.79 28.63
C GLY A 34 -6.88 32.85 27.90
N ARG A 35 -7.44 31.89 27.16
CA ARG A 35 -6.70 30.94 26.31
C ARG A 35 -7.03 31.26 24.87
N LEU A 36 -6.00 31.35 24.03
CA LEU A 36 -6.12 31.47 22.58
C LEU A 36 -5.85 30.10 21.97
N TYR A 37 -6.82 29.58 21.25
CA TYR A 37 -6.78 28.27 20.58
C TYR A 37 -6.33 28.41 19.13
N LEU A 38 -5.75 27.36 18.56
CA LEU A 38 -5.30 27.35 17.17
C LEU A 38 -6.47 27.57 16.20
N GLY A 39 -7.63 26.98 16.49
CA GLY A 39 -8.85 27.14 15.69
C GLY A 39 -9.39 28.58 15.65
N GLU A 40 -9.00 29.44 16.60
CA GLU A 40 -9.41 30.86 16.62
C GLU A 40 -8.56 31.73 15.69
N ILE A 41 -7.39 31.26 15.27
CA ILE A 41 -6.43 32.03 14.46
C ILE A 41 -6.06 31.36 13.13
N ALA A 42 -6.40 30.09 12.94
CA ALA A 42 -6.09 29.33 11.75
C ALA A 42 -7.20 28.33 11.41
N THR A 43 -7.42 28.10 10.13
CA THR A 43 -8.29 27.02 9.65
C THR A 43 -7.50 25.73 9.59
N VAL A 44 -7.86 24.75 10.43
CA VAL A 44 -7.27 23.41 10.37
C VAL A 44 -8.03 22.62 9.30
N ILE A 45 -7.31 22.09 8.32
CA ILE A 45 -7.88 21.29 7.24
C ILE A 45 -7.27 19.90 7.33
N ASP A 46 -8.09 18.90 7.68
CA ASP A 46 -7.72 17.49 7.57
C ASP A 46 -7.92 17.05 6.12
N ASP A 47 -6.95 17.40 5.28
CA ASP A 47 -6.93 16.97 3.89
C ASP A 47 -5.99 15.77 3.71
N VAL A 48 -6.38 14.89 2.80
CA VAL A 48 -5.49 13.86 2.31
C VAL A 48 -4.33 14.61 1.65
N ARG A 49 -3.07 14.30 2.00
CA ARG A 49 -1.91 14.95 1.38
C ARG A 49 -2.13 15.00 -0.13
N ASP A 50 -2.38 16.19 -0.66
CA ASP A 50 -2.52 16.45 -2.08
C ASP A 50 -1.14 16.23 -2.71
N THR A 51 -0.80 14.96 -2.92
CA THR A 51 0.17 14.61 -3.94
C THR A 51 -0.49 14.99 -5.25
N ARG A 52 -0.24 16.24 -5.69
CA ARG A 52 -0.58 16.81 -7.01
C ARG A 52 -0.04 16.01 -8.20
N ASN A 53 0.39 14.78 -7.98
CA ASN A 53 0.66 13.80 -9.01
C ASN A 53 -0.68 13.17 -9.38
N MET A 54 -1.38 13.82 -10.31
CA MET A 54 -2.53 13.21 -10.95
C MET A 54 -2.01 12.01 -11.76
N SER A 55 -2.09 10.83 -11.18
CA SER A 55 -1.79 9.58 -11.87
C SER A 55 -2.87 9.35 -12.93
N MET A 56 -2.44 9.26 -14.19
CA MET A 56 -3.30 8.92 -15.32
C MET A 56 -2.91 7.54 -15.83
N PHE A 57 -3.91 6.76 -16.21
CA PHE A 57 -3.74 5.50 -16.93
C PHE A 57 -4.66 5.54 -18.15
N ASP A 58 -4.11 5.40 -19.36
CA ASP A 58 -4.83 5.50 -20.63
C ASP A 58 -5.73 6.74 -20.79
N GLY A 59 -5.32 7.87 -20.21
CA GLY A 59 -6.06 9.14 -20.29
C GLY A 59 -7.16 9.31 -19.25
N GLU A 60 -7.40 8.29 -18.41
CA GLU A 60 -8.33 8.35 -17.27
C GLU A 60 -7.57 8.56 -15.95
N ARG A 61 -8.22 9.19 -14.96
CA ARG A 61 -7.63 9.35 -13.63
C ARG A 61 -7.54 7.98 -12.97
N ALA A 62 -6.34 7.59 -12.57
CA ALA A 62 -6.08 6.29 -11.99
C ALA A 62 -5.25 6.40 -10.71
N VAL A 63 -5.36 5.40 -9.85
CA VAL A 63 -4.48 5.24 -8.70
C VAL A 63 -3.64 4.00 -8.94
N LEU A 64 -2.31 4.16 -8.94
CA LEU A 64 -1.40 3.04 -9.04
C LEU A 64 -1.26 2.39 -7.66
N ILE A 65 -1.53 1.09 -7.59
CA ILE A 65 -1.32 0.28 -6.40
C ILE A 65 -0.22 -0.72 -6.74
N ASP A 66 0.92 -0.58 -6.10
CA ASP A 66 2.03 -1.52 -6.23
C ASP A 66 1.94 -2.58 -5.13
N VAL A 67 1.93 -3.85 -5.53
CA VAL A 67 1.87 -5.00 -4.61
C VAL A 67 3.21 -5.69 -4.65
N MET A 68 4.04 -5.39 -3.66
CA MET A 68 5.37 -5.96 -3.53
C MET A 68 5.31 -7.32 -2.83
N ASN A 69 6.09 -8.29 -3.30
CA ASN A 69 6.22 -9.57 -2.59
C ASN A 69 7.03 -9.37 -1.29
N SER A 70 6.75 -10.18 -0.27
CA SER A 70 7.67 -10.29 0.87
C SER A 70 8.80 -11.27 0.54
N ASP A 71 9.91 -11.18 1.27
CA ASP A 71 11.13 -12.00 1.06
C ASP A 71 10.90 -13.51 0.93
N HIS A 72 9.78 -14.03 1.43
CA HIS A 72 9.47 -15.46 1.50
C HIS A 72 8.26 -15.87 0.65
N MET A 73 7.67 -14.95 -0.13
CA MET A 73 6.43 -15.20 -0.86
C MET A 73 6.71 -15.64 -2.30
N ASN A 74 6.09 -16.76 -2.70
CA ASN A 74 6.15 -17.25 -4.08
C ASN A 74 5.38 -16.30 -5.01
N ILE A 75 6.06 -15.77 -6.03
CA ILE A 75 5.53 -14.81 -7.00
C ILE A 75 4.32 -15.37 -7.76
N VAL A 76 4.36 -16.66 -8.11
CA VAL A 76 3.27 -17.35 -8.82
C VAL A 76 2.00 -17.36 -7.97
N SER A 77 2.11 -17.80 -6.72
CA SER A 77 0.94 -17.88 -5.84
C SER A 77 0.43 -16.49 -5.46
N MET A 78 1.30 -15.49 -5.27
CA MET A 78 0.88 -14.12 -5.02
C MET A 78 0.05 -13.57 -6.19
N SER A 79 0.54 -13.76 -7.42
CA SER A 79 -0.14 -13.33 -8.65
C SER A 79 -1.54 -13.94 -8.77
N GLU A 80 -1.68 -15.25 -8.58
CA GLU A 80 -2.98 -15.95 -8.59
C GLU A 80 -3.94 -15.45 -7.49
N HIS A 81 -3.42 -15.04 -6.33
CA HIS A 81 -4.26 -14.49 -5.27
C HIS A 81 -4.74 -13.07 -5.61
N VAL A 82 -3.88 -12.24 -6.19
CA VAL A 82 -4.20 -10.89 -6.63
C VAL A 82 -5.24 -10.94 -7.74
N GLU A 83 -5.06 -11.78 -8.75
CA GLU A 83 -6.01 -11.94 -9.87
C GLU A 83 -7.39 -12.37 -9.36
N ARG A 84 -7.46 -13.42 -8.53
CA ARG A 84 -8.73 -13.85 -7.90
C ARG A 84 -9.35 -12.76 -7.02
N TYR A 85 -8.54 -11.93 -6.37
CA TYR A 85 -9.04 -10.81 -5.57
C TYR A 85 -9.65 -9.73 -6.47
N LEU A 86 -9.01 -9.40 -7.58
CA LEU A 86 -9.50 -8.46 -8.58
C LEU A 86 -10.83 -8.94 -9.16
N GLU A 87 -10.95 -10.20 -9.57
CA GLU A 87 -12.20 -10.78 -10.07
C GLU A 87 -13.37 -10.64 -9.08
N ARG A 88 -13.11 -10.91 -7.79
CA ARG A 88 -14.14 -10.78 -6.74
C ARG A 88 -14.50 -9.34 -6.46
N LYS A 89 -13.50 -8.45 -6.44
CA LYS A 89 -13.69 -7.04 -6.09
C LYS A 89 -14.29 -6.22 -7.20
N GLN A 90 -14.05 -6.56 -8.46
CA GLN A 90 -14.64 -5.88 -9.61
C GLN A 90 -16.16 -5.76 -9.47
N ASN A 91 -16.82 -6.82 -8.99
CA ASN A 91 -18.27 -6.89 -8.80
C ASN A 91 -18.79 -6.10 -7.58
N GLN A 92 -17.91 -5.61 -6.71
CA GLN A 92 -18.25 -4.85 -5.50
C GLN A 92 -17.91 -3.37 -5.64
N LEU A 93 -17.37 -2.95 -6.80
CA LEU A 93 -16.99 -1.57 -7.02
C LEU A 93 -18.22 -0.69 -7.36
N PRO A 94 -18.23 0.57 -6.89
CA PRO A 94 -19.19 1.57 -7.35
C PRO A 94 -19.12 1.76 -8.87
N ALA A 95 -20.23 2.19 -9.48
CA ALA A 95 -20.27 2.52 -10.89
C ALA A 95 -19.21 3.59 -11.22
N GLY A 96 -18.42 3.35 -12.27
CA GLY A 96 -17.36 4.25 -12.74
C GLY A 96 -15.96 3.99 -12.15
N ILE A 97 -15.78 2.92 -11.37
CA ILE A 97 -14.45 2.49 -10.90
C ILE A 97 -14.11 1.13 -11.53
N THR A 98 -12.93 1.04 -12.12
CA THR A 98 -12.43 -0.17 -12.79
C THR A 98 -11.05 -0.50 -12.23
N LEU A 99 -10.80 -1.76 -11.87
CA LEU A 99 -9.46 -2.23 -11.54
C LEU A 99 -8.85 -2.92 -12.77
N THR A 100 -7.62 -2.55 -13.11
CA THR A 100 -6.87 -3.14 -14.23
C THR A 100 -5.51 -3.62 -13.72
N LEU A 101 -5.15 -4.87 -14.03
CA LEU A 101 -3.82 -5.38 -13.77
C LEU A 101 -2.87 -4.87 -14.86
N TRP A 102 -2.01 -3.91 -14.50
CA TRP A 102 -1.09 -3.29 -15.46
C TRP A 102 0.15 -4.14 -15.73
N SER A 103 0.74 -4.75 -14.69
CA SER A 103 1.95 -5.54 -14.81
C SER A 103 1.91 -6.75 -13.87
N ASN A 104 2.23 -7.92 -14.41
CA ASN A 104 2.31 -9.18 -13.68
C ASN A 104 3.69 -9.81 -13.87
N TRP A 105 4.48 -9.85 -12.80
CA TRP A 105 5.83 -10.42 -12.84
C TRP A 105 5.83 -11.95 -13.03
N ASN A 106 4.71 -12.62 -12.79
CA ASN A 106 4.56 -14.07 -12.97
C ASN A 106 4.68 -14.48 -14.46
N ASP A 107 4.06 -13.73 -15.37
CA ASP A 107 4.03 -14.08 -16.81
C ASP A 107 5.43 -14.07 -17.42
N ALA A 108 6.24 -13.09 -17.03
CA ALA A 108 7.64 -12.99 -17.42
C ALA A 108 8.49 -14.15 -16.86
N TYR A 109 8.19 -14.62 -15.65
CA TYR A 109 8.86 -15.76 -15.03
C TYR A 109 8.54 -17.07 -15.74
N GLN A 110 7.25 -17.34 -15.99
CA GLN A 110 6.81 -18.57 -16.67
C GLN A 110 7.33 -18.66 -18.10
N SER A 111 7.30 -17.54 -18.83
CA SER A 111 7.83 -17.47 -20.20
C SER A 111 9.33 -17.77 -20.27
N ARG A 112 10.11 -17.39 -19.26
CA ARG A 112 11.55 -17.71 -19.22
C ARG A 112 11.78 -19.18 -18.89
N LEU A 113 11.00 -19.75 -17.97
CA LEU A 113 11.09 -21.16 -17.62
C LEU A 113 10.79 -22.06 -18.81
N SER A 114 9.75 -21.74 -19.60
CA SER A 114 9.42 -22.52 -20.80
C SER A 114 10.55 -22.49 -21.83
N ILE A 115 11.15 -21.33 -22.09
CA ILE A 115 12.30 -21.20 -23.00
C ILE A 115 13.50 -22.01 -22.51
N ILE A 116 13.77 -22.01 -21.21
CA ILE A 116 14.86 -22.81 -20.62
C ILE A 116 14.59 -24.31 -20.84
N LEU A 117 13.36 -24.77 -20.58
CA LEU A 117 12.98 -26.17 -20.73
C LEU A 117 13.00 -26.61 -22.21
N GLU A 118 12.56 -25.76 -23.12
CA GLU A 118 12.58 -26.01 -24.56
C GLU A 118 14.01 -26.13 -25.10
N ASN A 119 14.89 -25.21 -24.68
CA ASN A 119 16.30 -25.26 -25.02
C ASN A 119 17.00 -26.48 -24.42
N ALA A 120 16.69 -26.83 -23.16
CA ALA A 120 17.23 -28.02 -22.51
C ALA A 120 16.80 -29.31 -23.22
N GLY A 121 15.53 -29.41 -23.61
CA GLY A 121 15.00 -30.53 -24.39
C GLY A 121 15.67 -30.65 -25.76
N SER A 122 15.84 -29.53 -26.45
CA SER A 122 16.54 -29.49 -27.75
C SER A 122 18.01 -29.92 -27.62
N GLY A 123 18.70 -29.44 -26.59
CA GLY A 123 20.08 -29.85 -26.31
C GLY A 123 20.21 -31.33 -25.98
N LEU A 124 19.29 -31.88 -25.17
CA LEU A 124 19.24 -33.30 -24.85
C LEU A 124 19.05 -34.15 -26.12
N LEU A 125 18.17 -33.71 -27.02
CA LEU A 125 17.90 -34.38 -28.29
C LEU A 125 19.16 -34.40 -29.18
N LEU A 126 19.90 -33.29 -29.25
CA LEU A 126 21.19 -33.23 -29.97
C LEU A 126 22.22 -34.22 -29.43
N VAL A 127 22.29 -34.40 -28.11
CA VAL A 127 23.19 -35.40 -27.48
C VAL A 127 22.82 -36.82 -27.90
N PHE A 128 21.53 -37.16 -27.93
CA PHE A 128 21.08 -38.47 -28.40
C PHE A 128 21.40 -38.73 -29.87
N ILE A 129 21.26 -37.72 -30.74
CA ILE A 129 21.63 -37.84 -32.15
C ILE A 129 23.14 -38.12 -32.31
N MET A 130 23.98 -37.47 -31.50
CA MET A 130 25.44 -37.64 -31.58
C MET A 130 25.91 -39.02 -31.09
N LEU A 131 25.14 -39.66 -30.20
CA LEU A 131 25.52 -40.92 -29.56
C LEU A 131 25.12 -42.17 -30.36
N ILE A 132 24.30 -41.99 -31.41
CA ILE A 132 23.90 -43.00 -32.40
C ILE A 132 24.88 -42.96 -33.58
#